data_AF-A0A941UXK4-F1
#
_entry.id   AF-A0A941UXK4-F1
#
_cell.length_a   1.000
_cell.length_b   1.000
_cell.length_c   1.000
_cell.angle_alpha   90.00
_cell.angle_beta   90.00
_cell.angle_gamma   90.00
#
_symmetry.space_group_name_H-M   'P 1'
#
loop_
_entity.id
_entity.type
_entity.pdbx_description
1 polymer ?
#
loop_
_entity_poly.entity_id
_entity_poly.type
_entity_poly.pdbx_seq_one_letter_code
_entity_poly.pdbx_strand_id
1 'polypeptide(L)'
;LVGEFEKPKYFSYKASICAHSRNAVRGCNRCIDICSTGAISDDGDGVKVDSHLCLGCGGCATVCPSGAMRYAYPRVPDMGLRLKTLLATYRAAGGSDACILFHDAEEGQELLLQLGRSGDGLPARVIPLPLHNTAAVGLDLLLGAFAYGASQCVILALGSEPEAYLEATRRQMELGDLILNAFGYPGQHFALLAADAPEALGRMVWELAPAAGPGEAAAFNLPEEKRTGLEFVFDHLLRHAPLRPQVVPLPAAAAYGTVHLDKAKCTLCMSCVGACPVSALMDAPDHPRLKFVERNCVQCGLCVHTCPEDALKLEPRLLLTDEVRRERVLNEAEPFHCIRCGKPFGTRQMIDSMLGKLSGHSMFAGRAALDRLQMCAHGIAPEDAARADCYALLARLFSAAPDRALLEALAQADEIDADAGFDALATAWRRLRQAASGADSEALRQEFDDLFVGVGPSLVSPYATRYLEGGALTPLARLRADLTELGFARRDGVKEPEDHFAALADVMRLLVTDGGPPQEERLARQQDFFLKYIEPSYRGLGDAIAAAPEAHFYRRVGEFLRAFLDLEADSFQINRI
;
A
#
# COMPACT_ATOMS: atom_id res chain seq x y z
N LEU A 1 -29.07 -3.81 31.74
CA LEU A 1 -29.36 -4.71 30.60
C LEU A 1 -28.08 -4.82 29.78
N VAL A 2 -27.60 -6.03 29.50
CA VAL A 2 -26.45 -6.32 28.62
C VAL A 2 -26.99 -7.16 27.47
N GLY A 3 -26.70 -6.78 26.23
CA GLY A 3 -27.13 -7.47 25.01
C GLY A 3 -26.31 -7.01 23.81
N GLU A 4 -26.27 -7.84 22.77
CA GLU A 4 -25.57 -7.59 21.51
C GLU A 4 -26.57 -7.20 20.43
N PHE A 5 -26.19 -6.31 19.52
CA PHE A 5 -26.97 -5.96 18.33
C PHE A 5 -26.04 -5.80 17.13
N GLU A 6 -26.55 -6.11 15.94
CA GLU A 6 -25.80 -5.94 14.69
C GLU A 6 -26.16 -4.59 14.04
N LYS A 7 -25.12 -3.88 13.57
CA LYS A 7 -25.26 -2.65 12.78
C LYS A 7 -24.66 -2.89 11.40
N PRO A 8 -25.37 -2.57 10.29
CA PRO A 8 -24.80 -2.69 8.96
C PRO A 8 -23.51 -1.88 8.80
N LYS A 9 -22.53 -2.46 8.11
CA LYS A 9 -21.30 -1.76 7.74
C LYS A 9 -21.51 -1.02 6.42
N TYR A 10 -21.61 0.30 6.51
CA TYR A 10 -21.92 1.15 5.35
C TYR A 10 -20.74 1.47 4.42
N PHE A 11 -19.52 1.01 4.73
CA PHE A 11 -18.33 1.38 3.96
C PHE A 11 -17.45 0.17 3.63
N SER A 12 -16.74 0.28 2.51
CA SER A 12 -15.62 -0.59 2.14
C SER A 12 -14.38 0.28 1.94
N TYR A 13 -13.27 -0.11 2.58
CA TYR A 13 -12.01 0.63 2.54
C TYR A 13 -10.89 -0.24 1.95
N LYS A 14 -10.20 0.27 0.91
CA LYS A 14 -9.07 -0.36 0.24
C LYS A 14 -7.81 0.48 0.44
N ALA A 15 -7.03 0.13 1.47
CA ALA A 15 -5.84 0.88 1.87
C ALA A 15 -4.75 0.99 0.78
N SER A 16 -4.61 -0.02 -0.09
CA SER A 16 -3.56 -0.03 -1.11
C SER A 16 -3.64 1.13 -2.09
N ILE A 17 -4.84 1.67 -2.36
CA ILE A 17 -5.06 2.81 -3.26
C ILE A 17 -5.41 4.11 -2.51
N CYS A 18 -5.23 4.13 -1.19
CA CYS A 18 -5.52 5.30 -0.37
C CYS A 18 -4.46 6.39 -0.60
N ALA A 19 -4.91 7.61 -0.88
CA ALA A 19 -4.03 8.76 -1.11
C ALA A 19 -3.86 9.65 0.14
N HIS A 20 -4.20 9.12 1.32
CA HIS A 20 -4.20 9.90 2.54
C HIS A 20 -2.81 10.42 2.91
N SER A 21 -1.85 9.50 2.99
CA SER A 21 -0.48 9.77 3.40
C SER A 21 0.43 8.63 2.95
N ARG A 22 1.71 8.93 2.70
CA ARG A 22 2.79 7.96 2.47
C ARG A 22 4.06 8.49 3.13
N ASN A 23 4.74 7.67 3.94
CA ASN A 23 5.99 8.04 4.61
C ASN A 23 5.86 9.35 5.42
N ALA A 24 4.76 9.51 6.16
CA ALA A 24 4.40 10.70 6.94
C ALA A 24 4.19 12.00 6.11
N VAL A 25 4.16 11.91 4.78
CA VAL A 25 3.77 13.02 3.90
C VAL A 25 2.27 12.91 3.62
N ARG A 26 1.50 13.92 4.03
CA ARG A 26 0.04 13.99 3.81
C ARG A 26 -0.27 14.37 2.36
N GLY A 27 -1.21 13.66 1.74
CA GLY A 27 -1.70 13.91 0.38
C GLY A 27 -3.18 14.28 0.31
N CYS A 28 -4.07 13.57 1.00
CA CYS A 28 -5.51 13.76 0.90
C CYS A 28 -6.22 13.61 2.24
N ASN A 29 -7.10 14.54 2.61
CA ASN A 29 -7.87 14.47 3.86
C ASN A 29 -9.39 14.45 3.68
N ARG A 30 -9.87 14.43 2.42
CA ARG A 30 -11.27 14.70 2.08
C ARG A 30 -12.29 13.84 2.84
N CYS A 31 -12.00 12.55 3.03
CA CYS A 31 -12.92 11.65 3.74
C CYS A 31 -12.98 11.94 5.25
N ILE A 32 -11.89 12.43 5.84
CA ILE A 32 -11.85 12.88 7.24
C ILE A 32 -12.60 14.21 7.34
N ASP A 33 -12.27 15.16 6.47
CA ASP A 33 -12.86 16.51 6.49
C ASP A 33 -14.39 16.51 6.33
N ILE A 34 -14.92 15.59 5.51
CA ILE A 34 -16.37 15.50 5.29
C ILE A 34 -17.08 14.74 6.41
N CYS A 35 -16.41 13.96 7.25
CA CYS A 35 -17.08 13.06 8.18
C CYS A 35 -17.71 13.82 9.36
N SER A 36 -19.03 14.08 9.29
CA SER A 36 -19.73 14.85 10.33
C SER A 36 -19.78 14.17 11.70
N THR A 37 -19.56 12.85 11.75
CA THR A 37 -19.63 12.07 13.00
C THR A 37 -18.26 11.80 13.62
N GLY A 38 -17.17 12.22 12.95
CA GLY A 38 -15.81 11.89 13.38
C GLY A 38 -15.47 10.40 13.30
N ALA A 39 -16.22 9.61 12.52
CA ALA A 39 -15.99 8.18 12.37
C ALA A 39 -14.69 7.85 11.61
N ILE A 40 -14.10 8.80 10.88
CA ILE A 40 -12.88 8.56 10.09
C ILE A 40 -11.73 9.38 10.69
N SER A 41 -10.62 8.72 10.98
CA SER A 41 -9.42 9.34 11.54
C SER A 41 -8.15 8.94 10.77
N ASP A 42 -7.09 9.71 10.97
CA ASP A 42 -5.73 9.41 10.50
C ASP A 42 -5.25 8.06 11.08
N ASP A 43 -4.57 7.27 10.26
CA ASP A 43 -3.98 5.97 10.63
C ASP A 43 -2.62 5.80 9.91
N GLY A 44 -1.78 6.84 10.00
CA GLY A 44 -0.44 6.85 9.42
C GLY A 44 -0.44 6.98 7.90
N ASP A 45 -0.37 5.84 7.20
CA ASP A 45 -0.28 5.74 5.74
C ASP A 45 -1.68 5.54 5.08
N GLY A 46 -2.72 5.53 5.91
CA GLY A 46 -4.11 5.35 5.52
C GLY A 46 -5.05 6.02 6.51
N VAL A 47 -6.32 5.63 6.47
CA VAL A 47 -7.33 6.09 7.43
C VAL A 47 -7.94 4.90 8.16
N LYS A 48 -8.38 5.14 9.40
CA LYS A 48 -9.20 4.21 10.17
C LYS A 48 -10.64 4.69 10.16
N VAL A 49 -11.57 3.74 10.11
CA VAL A 49 -13.01 4.03 10.17
C VAL A 49 -13.65 3.27 11.32
N ASP A 50 -14.26 3.98 12.26
CA ASP A 50 -15.07 3.42 13.33
C ASP A 50 -16.50 3.13 12.82
N SER A 51 -16.85 1.85 12.71
CA SER A 51 -18.19 1.42 12.30
C SER A 51 -19.30 1.82 13.27
N HIS A 52 -18.98 2.01 14.55
CA HIS A 52 -19.97 2.39 15.57
C HIS A 52 -20.40 3.85 15.40
N LEU A 53 -19.48 4.75 15.04
CA LEU A 53 -19.75 6.16 14.76
C LEU A 53 -20.26 6.43 13.33
N CYS A 54 -20.02 5.50 12.39
CA CYS A 54 -20.43 5.69 10.99
C CYS A 54 -21.95 5.61 10.84
N LEU A 55 -22.60 6.72 10.46
CA LEU A 55 -24.05 6.77 10.21
C LEU A 55 -24.44 6.41 8.77
N GLY A 56 -23.47 6.06 7.92
CA GLY A 56 -23.73 5.60 6.57
C GLY A 56 -24.21 6.68 5.60
N CYS A 57 -23.80 7.95 5.76
CA CYS A 57 -24.20 9.03 4.84
C CYS A 57 -23.61 8.94 3.43
N GLY A 58 -22.56 8.14 3.22
CA GLY A 58 -21.89 7.97 1.91
C GLY A 58 -20.98 9.13 1.46
N GLY A 59 -20.95 10.26 2.17
CA GLY A 59 -20.14 11.43 1.78
C GLY A 59 -18.64 11.14 1.62
N CYS A 60 -18.08 10.28 2.48
CA CYS A 60 -16.67 9.88 2.37
C CYS A 60 -16.36 9.12 1.07
N ALA A 61 -17.32 8.32 0.58
CA ALA A 61 -17.20 7.65 -0.71
C ALA A 61 -17.28 8.68 -1.85
N THR A 62 -18.24 9.61 -1.79
CA THR A 62 -18.41 10.71 -2.76
C THR A 62 -17.12 11.49 -3.00
N VAL A 63 -16.45 11.96 -1.95
CA VAL A 63 -15.25 12.79 -2.09
C VAL A 63 -13.95 12.01 -2.31
N CYS A 64 -13.96 10.69 -2.18
CA CYS A 64 -12.77 9.87 -2.33
C CYS A 64 -12.31 9.85 -3.81
N PRO A 65 -11.14 10.44 -4.14
CA PRO A 65 -10.72 10.58 -5.53
C PRO A 65 -10.21 9.26 -6.13
N SER A 66 -9.56 8.40 -5.34
CA SER A 66 -9.06 7.12 -5.79
C SER A 66 -10.10 6.00 -5.77
N GLY A 67 -11.23 6.21 -5.10
CA GLY A 67 -12.19 5.14 -4.80
C GLY A 67 -11.70 4.17 -3.72
N ALA A 68 -10.70 4.54 -2.92
CA ALA A 68 -10.28 3.78 -1.74
C ALA A 68 -11.42 3.61 -0.72
N MET A 69 -12.28 4.63 -0.59
CA MET A 69 -13.50 4.58 0.21
C MET A 69 -14.70 4.37 -0.72
N ARG A 70 -15.51 3.35 -0.43
CA ARG A 70 -16.72 3.02 -1.20
C ARG A 70 -17.92 2.88 -0.28
N TYR A 71 -19.08 3.21 -0.81
CA TYR A 71 -20.35 3.05 -0.10
C TYR A 71 -20.84 1.62 -0.29
N ALA A 72 -20.95 0.88 0.81
CA ALA A 72 -21.25 -0.56 0.76
C ALA A 72 -22.75 -0.86 0.76
N TYR A 73 -23.58 0.09 1.20
CA TYR A 73 -25.03 -0.10 1.26
C TYR A 73 -25.79 1.22 1.16
N PRO A 74 -26.47 1.49 0.03
CA PRO A 74 -26.42 0.74 -1.23
C PRO A 74 -25.09 0.94 -1.97
N ARG A 75 -24.70 -0.03 -2.80
CA ARG A 75 -23.51 0.11 -3.66
C ARG A 75 -23.84 0.93 -4.91
N VAL A 76 -22.82 1.51 -5.53
CA VAL A 76 -22.95 2.27 -6.78
C VAL A 76 -23.57 1.44 -7.92
N PRO A 77 -23.21 0.15 -8.12
CA PRO A 77 -23.88 -0.71 -9.11
C PRO A 77 -25.38 -0.86 -8.87
N ASP A 78 -25.80 -0.98 -7.62
CA ASP A 78 -27.21 -1.15 -7.25
C ASP A 78 -28.01 0.13 -7.57
N MET A 79 -27.45 1.30 -7.21
CA MET A 79 -28.05 2.59 -7.54
C MET A 79 -28.02 2.89 -9.04
N GLY A 80 -26.94 2.51 -9.74
CA GLY A 80 -26.83 2.63 -11.18
C GLY A 80 -27.89 1.81 -11.91
N LEU A 81 -28.15 0.57 -11.48
CA LEU A 81 -29.21 -0.26 -12.05
C LEU A 81 -30.60 0.34 -11.82
N ARG A 82 -30.84 0.91 -10.63
CA ARG A 82 -32.08 1.60 -10.30
C ARG A 82 -32.30 2.81 -11.20
N LEU A 83 -31.29 3.67 -11.36
CA LEU A 83 -31.32 4.84 -12.26
C LEU A 83 -31.58 4.41 -13.71
N LYS A 84 -30.83 3.42 -14.21
CA LYS A 84 -30.97 2.92 -15.58
C LYS A 84 -32.37 2.37 -15.85
N THR A 85 -32.91 1.58 -14.93
CA THR A 85 -34.26 1.00 -15.04
C THR A 85 -35.32 2.10 -15.04
N LEU A 86 -35.22 3.06 -14.12
CA LEU A 86 -36.16 4.17 -13.99
C LEU A 86 -36.16 5.05 -15.25
N LEU A 87 -34.98 5.44 -15.74
CA LEU A 87 -34.85 6.29 -16.93
C LEU A 87 -35.27 5.55 -18.21
N ALA A 88 -34.94 4.27 -18.35
CA ALA A 88 -35.39 3.46 -19.49
C ALA A 88 -36.92 3.30 -19.50
N THR A 89 -37.53 3.06 -18.34
CA THR A 89 -38.99 2.93 -18.21
C THR A 89 -39.69 4.25 -18.53
N TYR A 90 -39.19 5.37 -17.99
CA TYR A 90 -39.72 6.69 -18.27
C TYR A 90 -39.69 7.02 -19.77
N ARG A 91 -38.56 6.75 -20.44
CA ARG A 91 -38.42 6.93 -21.89
C ARG A 91 -39.36 6.01 -22.69
N ALA A 92 -39.48 4.74 -22.30
CA ALA A 92 -40.38 3.79 -22.94
C ALA A 92 -41.86 4.20 -22.83
N ALA A 93 -42.22 4.93 -21.78
CA ALA A 93 -43.55 5.54 -21.59
C ALA A 93 -43.75 6.84 -22.41
N GLY A 94 -42.78 7.26 -23.23
CA GLY A 94 -42.83 8.47 -24.04
C GLY A 94 -42.31 9.74 -23.35
N GLY A 95 -41.71 9.60 -22.16
CA GLY A 95 -41.11 10.73 -21.46
C GLY A 95 -39.85 11.27 -22.13
N SER A 96 -39.65 12.59 -22.08
CA SER A 96 -38.47 13.29 -22.56
C SER A 96 -37.85 14.13 -21.44
N ASP A 97 -36.58 14.51 -21.62
CA ASP A 97 -35.90 15.48 -20.74
C ASP A 97 -35.96 15.11 -19.26
N ALA A 98 -35.78 13.83 -18.93
CA ALA A 98 -35.89 13.34 -17.56
C ALA A 98 -34.98 14.14 -16.61
N CYS A 99 -35.51 14.49 -15.44
CA CYS A 99 -34.81 15.15 -14.36
C CYS A 99 -34.91 14.24 -13.13
N ILE A 100 -33.77 13.77 -12.60
CA ILE A 100 -33.77 12.98 -11.36
C ILE A 100 -33.72 13.93 -10.17
N LEU A 101 -34.69 13.81 -9.26
CA LEU A 101 -34.70 14.53 -7.98
C LEU A 101 -34.26 13.58 -6.87
N PHE A 102 -33.00 13.66 -6.48
CA PHE A 102 -32.48 12.93 -5.32
C PHE A 102 -32.92 13.64 -4.03
N HIS A 103 -33.41 12.87 -3.08
CA HIS A 103 -33.82 13.36 -1.76
C HIS A 103 -33.57 12.27 -0.70
N ASP A 104 -33.51 12.65 0.57
CA ASP A 104 -33.49 11.67 1.66
C ASP A 104 -34.85 10.97 1.79
N ALA A 105 -34.84 9.73 2.25
CA ALA A 105 -36.01 8.87 2.31
C ALA A 105 -36.99 9.22 3.47
N GLU A 106 -36.65 10.20 4.31
CA GLU A 106 -37.43 10.59 5.48
C GLU A 106 -38.07 11.96 5.25
N GLU A 107 -37.44 13.03 5.73
CA GLU A 107 -37.95 14.41 5.68
C GLU A 107 -38.19 14.87 4.23
N GLY A 108 -37.28 14.52 3.30
CA GLY A 108 -37.42 14.89 1.89
C GLY A 108 -38.59 14.18 1.21
N GLN A 109 -38.80 12.91 1.55
CA GLN A 109 -39.96 12.14 1.08
C GLN A 109 -41.27 12.72 1.64
N GLU A 110 -41.28 13.17 2.90
CA GLU A 110 -42.44 13.83 3.49
C GLU A 110 -42.76 15.16 2.79
N LEU A 111 -41.76 15.99 2.54
CA LEU A 111 -41.93 17.28 1.86
C LEU A 111 -42.53 17.10 0.46
N LEU A 112 -42.08 16.08 -0.27
CA LEU A 112 -42.62 15.75 -1.60
C LEU A 112 -44.07 15.26 -1.55
N LEU A 113 -44.43 14.47 -0.53
CA LEU A 113 -45.82 14.04 -0.32
C LEU A 113 -46.71 15.22 0.05
N GLN A 114 -46.21 16.18 0.82
CA GLN A 114 -46.93 17.42 1.14
C GLN A 114 -47.15 18.24 -0.13
N LEU A 115 -46.10 18.47 -0.94
CA LEU A 115 -46.20 19.17 -2.22
C LEU A 115 -47.25 18.54 -3.15
N GLY A 116 -47.30 17.21 -3.23
CA GLY A 116 -48.31 16.50 -4.02
C GLY A 116 -49.74 16.62 -3.50
N ARG A 117 -49.94 17.02 -2.23
CA ARG A 117 -51.26 17.25 -1.62
C ARG A 117 -51.70 18.71 -1.69
N SER A 118 -50.76 19.65 -1.65
CA SER A 118 -51.05 21.10 -1.52
C SER A 118 -50.81 21.93 -2.79
N GLY A 119 -50.18 21.38 -3.83
CA GLY A 119 -49.88 22.09 -5.07
C GLY A 119 -49.97 21.22 -6.32
N ASP A 120 -49.37 21.69 -7.42
CA ASP A 120 -49.35 21.01 -8.72
C ASP A 120 -48.49 19.73 -8.74
N GLY A 121 -47.89 19.37 -7.59
CA GLY A 121 -46.95 18.26 -7.48
C GLY A 121 -45.65 18.52 -8.23
N LEU A 122 -44.97 17.43 -8.59
CA LEU A 122 -43.76 17.47 -9.42
C LEU A 122 -44.12 17.59 -10.90
N PRO A 123 -43.37 18.36 -11.71
CA PRO A 123 -43.49 18.31 -13.16
C PRO A 123 -43.30 16.88 -13.65
N ALA A 124 -43.99 16.46 -14.71
CA ALA A 124 -43.97 15.08 -15.21
C ALA A 124 -42.58 14.55 -15.61
N ARG A 125 -41.61 15.45 -15.86
CA ARG A 125 -40.21 15.11 -16.14
C ARG A 125 -39.34 14.91 -14.90
N VAL A 126 -39.79 15.36 -13.73
CA VAL A 126 -39.05 15.28 -12.47
C VAL A 126 -39.42 13.99 -11.76
N ILE A 127 -38.45 13.09 -11.61
CA ILE A 127 -38.64 11.77 -11.05
C ILE A 127 -37.94 11.71 -9.68
N PRO A 128 -38.69 11.59 -8.57
CA PRO A 128 -38.10 11.54 -7.24
C PRO A 128 -37.42 10.19 -7.00
N LEU A 129 -36.22 10.22 -6.43
CA LEU A 129 -35.44 9.05 -6.11
C LEU A 129 -34.96 9.13 -4.65
N PRO A 130 -35.58 8.37 -3.72
CA PRO A 130 -35.19 8.39 -2.31
C PRO A 130 -33.86 7.69 -2.08
N LEU A 131 -33.05 8.28 -1.21
CA LEU A 131 -31.75 7.81 -0.74
C LEU A 131 -31.72 7.80 0.80
N HIS A 132 -30.81 7.03 1.39
CA HIS A 132 -30.54 7.16 2.83
C HIS A 132 -30.00 8.56 3.19
N ASN A 133 -29.11 9.09 2.36
CA ASN A 133 -28.59 10.44 2.50
C ASN A 133 -28.11 10.98 1.14
N THR A 134 -28.35 12.26 0.88
CA THR A 134 -27.99 12.90 -0.39
C THR A 134 -26.49 13.13 -0.56
N ALA A 135 -25.70 13.12 0.51
CA ALA A 135 -24.23 13.20 0.45
C ALA A 135 -23.59 12.01 -0.28
N ALA A 136 -24.31 10.89 -0.45
CA ALA A 136 -23.87 9.74 -1.23
C ALA A 136 -23.89 9.97 -2.75
N VAL A 137 -24.46 11.08 -3.24
CA VAL A 137 -24.54 11.39 -4.66
C VAL A 137 -23.25 12.06 -5.13
N GLY A 138 -22.35 11.24 -5.68
CA GLY A 138 -21.11 11.71 -6.29
C GLY A 138 -21.17 11.88 -7.80
N LEU A 139 -20.04 12.33 -8.37
CA LEU A 139 -19.86 12.52 -9.80
C LEU A 139 -20.18 11.26 -10.64
N ASP A 140 -19.92 10.07 -10.08
CA ASP A 140 -20.22 8.77 -10.67
C ASP A 140 -21.73 8.54 -10.86
N LEU A 141 -22.55 8.85 -9.86
CA LEU A 141 -24.01 8.77 -9.99
C LEU A 141 -24.58 9.90 -10.83
N LEU A 142 -24.07 11.13 -10.71
CA LEU A 142 -24.53 12.29 -11.50
C LEU A 142 -24.31 12.07 -12.99
N LEU A 143 -23.06 11.81 -13.39
CA LEU A 143 -22.74 11.56 -14.80
C LEU A 143 -23.26 10.19 -15.28
N GLY A 144 -23.39 9.21 -14.39
CA GLY A 144 -24.03 7.93 -14.70
C GLY A 144 -25.51 8.09 -15.04
N ALA A 145 -26.26 8.85 -14.23
CA ALA A 145 -27.66 9.19 -14.51
C ALA A 145 -27.80 9.96 -15.83
N PHE A 146 -26.91 10.93 -16.07
CA PHE A 146 -26.83 11.61 -17.35
C PHE A 146 -26.61 10.61 -18.48
N ALA A 147 -25.59 9.74 -18.41
CA ALA A 147 -25.31 8.72 -19.43
C ALA A 147 -26.47 7.74 -19.67
N TYR A 148 -27.30 7.44 -18.66
CA TYR A 148 -28.53 6.65 -18.83
C TYR A 148 -29.71 7.43 -19.43
N GLY A 149 -29.51 8.71 -19.75
CA GLY A 149 -30.43 9.57 -20.48
C GLY A 149 -31.24 10.52 -19.61
N ALA A 150 -30.78 10.85 -18.40
CA ALA A 150 -31.25 12.04 -17.70
C ALA A 150 -30.70 13.30 -18.40
N SER A 151 -31.53 14.33 -18.50
CA SER A 151 -31.12 15.67 -18.92
C SER A 151 -30.56 16.50 -17.76
N GLN A 152 -31.11 16.28 -16.56
CA GLN A 152 -30.76 17.00 -15.34
C GLN A 152 -30.78 16.05 -14.14
N CYS A 153 -29.97 16.34 -13.13
CA CYS A 153 -30.06 15.74 -11.80
C CYS A 153 -30.04 16.85 -10.75
N VAL A 154 -31.03 16.86 -9.89
CA VAL A 154 -31.15 17.83 -8.81
C VAL A 154 -31.15 17.11 -7.47
N ILE A 155 -30.55 17.75 -6.47
CA ILE A 155 -30.51 17.24 -5.10
C ILE A 155 -31.32 18.20 -4.23
N LEU A 156 -32.30 17.67 -3.51
CA LEU A 156 -33.02 18.41 -2.48
C LEU A 156 -32.14 18.54 -1.24
N ALA A 157 -31.96 19.76 -0.77
CA ALA A 157 -31.36 20.09 0.52
C ALA A 157 -32.41 20.73 1.42
N LEU A 158 -32.60 20.18 2.61
CA LEU A 158 -33.63 20.63 3.55
C LEU A 158 -33.12 21.70 4.51
N GLY A 159 -31.81 21.90 4.57
CA GLY A 159 -31.15 22.86 5.46
C GLY A 159 -30.71 22.27 6.80
N SER A 160 -31.08 21.01 7.09
CA SER A 160 -30.61 20.26 8.26
C SER A 160 -29.25 19.59 8.04
N GLU A 161 -28.78 19.54 6.79
CA GLU A 161 -27.54 18.88 6.41
C GLU A 161 -26.30 19.69 6.84
N PRO A 162 -25.20 19.01 7.25
CA PRO A 162 -23.91 19.65 7.46
C PRO A 162 -23.44 20.43 6.22
N GLU A 163 -22.97 21.67 6.40
CA GLU A 163 -22.48 22.51 5.29
C GLU A 163 -21.35 21.83 4.49
N ALA A 164 -20.52 21.01 5.15
CA ALA A 164 -19.47 20.24 4.49
C ALA A 164 -20.03 19.25 3.43
N TYR A 165 -21.23 18.70 3.65
CA TYR A 165 -21.92 17.86 2.65
C TYR A 165 -22.39 18.69 1.47
N LEU A 166 -23.03 19.83 1.73
CA LEU A 166 -23.53 20.71 0.68
C LEU A 166 -22.39 21.24 -0.20
N GLU A 167 -21.29 21.68 0.40
CA GLU A 167 -20.10 22.15 -0.32
C GLU A 167 -19.45 21.05 -1.16
N ALA A 168 -19.31 19.84 -0.60
CA ALA A 168 -18.78 18.71 -1.35
C ALA A 168 -19.65 18.36 -2.56
N THR A 169 -20.98 18.35 -2.37
CA THR A 169 -21.97 18.11 -3.42
C THR A 169 -21.89 19.16 -4.52
N ARG A 170 -21.88 20.46 -4.17
CA ARG A 170 -21.72 21.56 -5.14
C ARG A 170 -20.47 21.38 -6.00
N ARG A 171 -19.32 21.04 -5.38
CA ARG A 171 -18.08 20.77 -6.12
C ARG A 171 -18.19 19.58 -7.09
N GLN A 172 -18.95 18.53 -6.74
CA GLN A 172 -19.19 17.42 -7.67
C GLN A 172 -20.05 17.86 -8.86
N MET A 173 -21.10 18.65 -8.60
CA MET A 173 -22.01 19.19 -9.61
C MET A 173 -21.27 20.13 -10.57
N GLU A 174 -20.51 21.09 -10.05
CA GLU A 174 -19.72 22.03 -10.84
C GLU A 174 -18.71 21.32 -11.75
N LEU A 175 -18.03 20.29 -11.23
CA LEU A 175 -17.12 19.47 -12.03
C LEU A 175 -17.86 18.70 -13.12
N GLY A 176 -19.02 18.13 -12.81
CA GLY A 176 -19.86 17.44 -13.77
C GLY A 176 -20.38 18.37 -14.88
N ASP A 177 -20.92 19.53 -14.52
CA ASP A 177 -21.39 20.55 -15.46
C ASP A 177 -20.25 21.06 -16.35
N LEU A 178 -19.06 21.30 -15.78
CA LEU A 178 -17.89 21.69 -16.56
C LEU A 178 -17.55 20.65 -17.63
N ILE A 179 -17.57 19.36 -17.27
CA ILE A 179 -17.29 18.26 -18.21
C ILE A 179 -18.36 18.17 -19.29
N LEU A 180 -19.65 18.21 -18.91
CA LEU A 180 -20.76 18.11 -19.87
C LEU A 180 -20.80 19.30 -20.83
N ASN A 181 -20.58 20.52 -20.33
CA ASN A 181 -20.48 21.72 -21.17
C ASN A 181 -19.27 21.64 -22.13
N ALA A 182 -18.14 21.10 -21.67
CA ALA A 182 -16.98 20.89 -22.54
C ALA A 182 -17.25 19.85 -23.65
N PHE A 183 -18.16 18.91 -23.41
CA PHE A 183 -18.62 17.94 -24.42
C PHE A 183 -19.71 18.54 -25.34
N GLY A 184 -20.10 19.80 -25.11
CA GLY A 184 -21.07 20.52 -25.93
C GLY A 184 -22.52 20.23 -25.57
N TYR A 185 -22.80 19.72 -24.37
CA TYR A 185 -24.16 19.65 -23.84
C TYR A 185 -24.49 20.99 -23.16
N PRO A 186 -25.37 21.84 -23.73
CA PRO A 186 -25.70 23.12 -23.11
C PRO A 186 -26.72 22.98 -21.98
N GLY A 187 -26.60 23.86 -21.00
CA GLY A 187 -27.55 24.03 -19.91
C GLY A 187 -26.92 23.76 -18.54
N GLN A 188 -27.74 23.90 -17.50
CA GLN A 188 -27.38 23.49 -16.15
C GLN A 188 -27.90 22.06 -15.93
N HIS A 189 -27.00 21.09 -15.93
CA HIS A 189 -27.36 19.69 -15.74
C HIS A 189 -27.52 19.33 -14.27
N PHE A 190 -26.79 20.02 -13.38
CA PHE A 190 -26.79 19.69 -11.96
C PHE A 190 -27.15 20.90 -11.10
N ALA A 191 -28.06 20.70 -10.14
CA ALA A 191 -28.44 21.76 -9.22
C ALA A 191 -28.76 21.23 -7.81
N LEU A 192 -28.48 22.07 -6.81
CA LEU A 192 -28.88 21.87 -5.43
C LEU A 192 -30.09 22.77 -5.15
N LEU A 193 -31.22 22.18 -4.76
CA LEU A 193 -32.43 22.92 -4.41
C LEU A 193 -32.55 22.97 -2.90
N ALA A 194 -32.28 24.13 -2.31
CA ALA A 194 -32.49 24.35 -0.88
C ALA A 194 -33.95 24.75 -0.63
N ALA A 195 -34.74 23.86 -0.03
CA ALA A 195 -36.14 24.12 0.28
C ALA A 195 -36.59 23.32 1.52
N ASP A 196 -37.24 24.00 2.45
CA ASP A 196 -37.81 23.45 3.69
C ASP A 196 -39.35 23.50 3.70
N ALA A 197 -39.97 24.06 2.66
CA ALA A 197 -41.41 24.23 2.53
C ALA A 197 -41.93 23.77 1.15
N PRO A 198 -43.13 23.16 1.06
CA PRO A 198 -43.69 22.64 -0.19
C PRO A 198 -43.80 23.71 -1.27
N GLU A 199 -44.23 24.92 -0.94
CA GLU A 199 -44.44 26.01 -1.90
C GLU A 199 -43.12 26.48 -2.52
N ALA A 200 -42.06 26.56 -1.71
CA ALA A 200 -40.72 26.91 -2.16
C ALA A 200 -40.16 25.84 -3.09
N LEU A 201 -40.24 24.57 -2.68
CA LEU A 201 -39.81 23.43 -3.50
C LEU A 201 -40.58 23.38 -4.83
N GLY A 202 -41.91 23.51 -4.76
CA GLY A 202 -42.80 23.52 -5.92
C GLY A 202 -42.38 24.58 -6.94
N ARG A 203 -42.20 25.84 -6.51
CA ARG A 203 -41.71 26.91 -7.39
C ARG A 203 -40.37 26.53 -8.04
N MET A 204 -39.40 26.09 -7.25
CA MET A 204 -38.06 25.77 -7.75
C MET A 204 -38.07 24.64 -8.78
N VAL A 205 -38.83 23.55 -8.57
CA VAL A 205 -38.87 22.42 -9.52
C VAL A 205 -39.59 22.77 -10.81
N TRP A 206 -40.62 23.64 -10.76
CA TRP A 206 -41.34 24.10 -11.94
C TRP A 206 -40.58 25.16 -12.75
N GLU A 207 -39.64 25.87 -12.11
CA GLU A 207 -38.72 26.81 -12.77
C GLU A 207 -37.53 26.13 -13.47
N LEU A 208 -37.32 24.82 -13.27
CA LEU A 208 -36.24 24.07 -13.92
C LEU A 208 -36.43 23.94 -15.43
N ALA A 209 -35.72 24.78 -16.17
CA ALA A 209 -35.61 24.65 -17.63
C ALA A 209 -34.83 23.38 -18.01
N PRO A 210 -35.32 22.56 -18.96
CA PRO A 210 -34.59 21.41 -19.47
C PRO A 210 -33.21 21.76 -20.02
N ALA A 211 -32.19 21.02 -19.58
CA ALA A 211 -30.88 21.01 -20.20
C ALA A 211 -30.82 19.96 -21.33
N ALA A 212 -29.80 20.01 -22.19
CA ALA A 212 -29.63 19.01 -23.23
C ALA A 212 -29.28 17.64 -22.63
N GLY A 213 -30.08 16.60 -22.90
CA GLY A 213 -29.73 15.22 -22.56
C GLY A 213 -28.76 14.58 -23.56
N PRO A 214 -28.19 13.40 -23.25
CA PRO A 214 -27.44 12.66 -24.26
C PRO A 214 -28.40 12.09 -25.32
N GLY A 215 -27.94 12.07 -26.58
CA GLY A 215 -28.73 11.52 -27.68
C GLY A 215 -28.94 10.00 -27.60
N GLU A 216 -28.06 9.27 -26.91
CA GLU A 216 -28.09 7.81 -26.75
C GLU A 216 -27.88 7.42 -25.29
N ALA A 217 -28.74 6.55 -24.76
CA ALA A 217 -28.62 6.04 -23.39
C ALA A 217 -27.60 4.90 -23.30
N ALA A 218 -26.79 4.91 -22.24
CA ALA A 218 -25.76 3.90 -22.02
C ALA A 218 -26.33 2.51 -21.72
N ALA A 219 -25.71 1.48 -22.33
CA ALA A 219 -26.06 0.08 -22.13
C ALA A 219 -25.21 -0.61 -21.04
N PHE A 220 -24.10 -0.02 -20.59
CA PHE A 220 -23.28 -0.60 -19.51
C PHE A 220 -23.99 -0.51 -18.14
N ASN A 221 -23.44 -1.18 -17.13
CA ASN A 221 -23.82 -0.98 -15.73
C ASN A 221 -22.64 -0.35 -14.99
N LEU A 222 -22.91 0.51 -14.00
CA LEU A 222 -21.84 1.12 -13.21
C LEU A 222 -21.13 0.03 -12.39
N PRO A 223 -19.79 -0.07 -12.45
CA PRO A 223 -19.01 -0.99 -11.62
C PRO A 223 -18.82 -0.44 -10.20
N GLU A 224 -18.27 -1.28 -9.33
CA GLU A 224 -17.95 -0.92 -7.93
C GLU A 224 -16.75 0.05 -7.86
N GLU A 225 -15.81 -0.08 -8.78
CA GLU A 225 -14.64 0.78 -8.89
C GLU A 225 -15.00 2.13 -9.52
N LYS A 226 -15.05 3.19 -8.70
CA LYS A 226 -15.38 4.57 -9.11
C LYS A 226 -14.66 5.03 -10.38
N ARG A 227 -13.34 4.85 -10.47
CA ARG A 227 -12.53 5.31 -11.61
C ARG A 227 -12.90 4.58 -12.90
N THR A 228 -13.04 3.26 -12.84
CA THR A 228 -13.50 2.45 -13.97
C THR A 228 -14.90 2.85 -14.41
N GLY A 229 -15.81 3.12 -13.47
CA GLY A 229 -17.16 3.55 -13.78
C GLY A 229 -17.19 4.91 -14.49
N LEU A 230 -16.43 5.88 -13.99
CA LEU A 230 -16.31 7.19 -14.63
C LEU A 230 -15.68 7.11 -16.02
N GLU A 231 -14.73 6.20 -16.26
CA GLU A 231 -14.19 5.96 -17.60
C GLU A 231 -15.24 5.45 -18.59
N PHE A 232 -16.06 4.46 -18.20
CA PHE A 232 -17.17 4.00 -19.05
C PHE A 232 -18.15 5.12 -19.37
N VAL A 233 -18.42 5.98 -18.38
CA VAL A 233 -19.24 7.16 -18.56
C VAL A 233 -18.59 8.14 -19.54
N PHE A 234 -17.32 8.52 -19.35
CA PHE A 234 -16.63 9.44 -20.25
C PHE A 234 -16.55 8.91 -21.68
N ASP A 235 -16.19 7.63 -21.85
CA ASP A 235 -16.09 6.99 -23.17
C ASP A 235 -17.46 6.97 -23.89
N HIS A 236 -18.55 6.67 -23.16
CA HIS A 236 -19.92 6.72 -23.71
C HIS A 236 -20.31 8.14 -24.09
N LEU A 237 -20.18 9.09 -23.16
CA LEU A 237 -20.58 10.47 -23.38
C LEU A 237 -19.80 11.08 -24.54
N LEU A 238 -18.48 10.92 -24.60
CA LEU A 238 -17.65 11.46 -25.68
C LEU A 238 -18.04 10.88 -27.06
N ARG A 239 -18.41 9.60 -27.14
CA ARG A 239 -18.86 8.96 -28.38
C ARG A 239 -20.12 9.64 -28.93
N HIS A 240 -21.03 10.03 -28.06
CA HIS A 240 -22.33 10.64 -28.39
C HIS A 240 -22.38 12.16 -28.18
N ALA A 241 -21.24 12.78 -27.86
CA ALA A 241 -21.12 14.21 -27.58
C ALA A 241 -21.16 15.06 -28.85
N PRO A 242 -21.82 16.23 -28.81
CA PRO A 242 -21.74 17.23 -29.88
C PRO A 242 -20.32 17.73 -30.15
N LEU A 243 -19.52 17.90 -29.09
CA LEU A 243 -18.11 18.26 -29.15
C LEU A 243 -17.26 17.12 -28.62
N ARG A 244 -16.13 16.85 -29.28
CA ARG A 244 -15.19 15.80 -28.90
C ARG A 244 -13.84 16.41 -28.54
N PRO A 245 -13.74 17.13 -27.42
CA PRO A 245 -12.46 17.68 -26.98
C PRO A 245 -11.49 16.54 -26.69
N GLN A 246 -10.21 16.75 -27.00
CA GLN A 246 -9.16 15.80 -26.62
C GLN A 246 -8.75 15.98 -25.14
N VAL A 247 -8.85 17.22 -24.64
CA VAL A 247 -8.48 17.60 -23.27
C VAL A 247 -9.50 18.61 -22.76
N VAL A 248 -9.92 18.45 -21.51
CA VAL A 248 -10.72 19.44 -20.77
C VAL A 248 -9.91 19.96 -19.59
N PRO A 249 -9.58 21.27 -19.51
CA PRO A 249 -8.93 21.86 -18.34
C PRO A 249 -9.82 21.71 -17.11
N LEU A 250 -9.25 21.33 -15.97
CA LEU A 250 -10.01 21.14 -14.73
C LEU A 250 -9.52 22.08 -13.62
N PRO A 251 -10.36 22.38 -12.60
CA PRO A 251 -9.94 23.13 -11.43
C PRO A 251 -8.83 22.42 -10.64
N ALA A 252 -8.06 23.17 -9.85
CA ALA A 252 -6.94 22.67 -9.02
C ALA A 252 -7.31 21.48 -8.12
N ALA A 253 -8.56 21.43 -7.63
CA ALA A 253 -9.04 20.37 -6.75
C ALA A 253 -9.52 19.10 -7.49
N ALA A 254 -9.47 19.06 -8.83
CA ALA A 254 -9.93 17.90 -9.58
C ALA A 254 -9.02 16.68 -9.40
N ALA A 255 -9.62 15.48 -9.48
CA ALA A 255 -8.93 14.21 -9.29
C ALA A 255 -8.37 13.63 -10.61
N TYR A 256 -8.27 14.42 -11.67
CA TYR A 256 -7.77 14.01 -12.98
C TYR A 256 -6.72 15.02 -13.43
N GLY A 257 -5.63 14.53 -13.99
CA GLY A 257 -4.60 15.40 -14.52
C GLY A 257 -3.29 14.70 -14.79
N THR A 258 -2.36 15.45 -15.37
CA THR A 258 -1.01 14.99 -15.66
C THR A 258 -0.02 15.46 -14.59
N VAL A 259 1.20 14.95 -14.70
CA VAL A 259 2.35 15.39 -13.92
C VAL A 259 3.44 15.86 -14.88
N HIS A 260 3.92 17.08 -14.68
CA HIS A 260 5.05 17.65 -15.39
C HIS A 260 6.33 17.36 -14.63
N LEU A 261 7.36 16.94 -15.36
CA LEU A 261 8.68 16.67 -14.80
C LEU A 261 9.72 17.61 -15.42
N ASP A 262 10.47 18.30 -14.58
CA ASP A 262 11.71 18.96 -14.95
C ASP A 262 12.84 17.94 -15.03
N LYS A 263 13.22 17.56 -16.27
CA LYS A 263 14.29 16.58 -16.53
C LYS A 263 15.66 17.04 -16.03
N ALA A 264 15.91 18.34 -15.92
CA ALA A 264 17.20 18.86 -15.47
C ALA A 264 17.38 18.70 -13.95
N LYS A 265 16.27 18.72 -13.20
CA LYS A 265 16.28 18.54 -11.73
C LYS A 265 16.08 17.09 -11.30
N CYS A 266 15.40 16.29 -12.11
CA CYS A 266 15.08 14.91 -11.76
C CYS A 266 16.34 14.03 -11.69
N THR A 267 16.65 13.51 -10.51
CA THR A 267 17.75 12.56 -10.28
C THR A 267 17.37 11.10 -10.49
N LEU A 268 16.10 10.81 -10.81
CA LEU A 268 15.56 9.45 -10.92
C LEU A 268 15.76 8.60 -9.65
N CYS A 269 15.65 9.22 -8.46
CA CYS A 269 15.74 8.56 -7.16
C CYS A 269 14.55 7.64 -6.80
N MET A 270 13.49 7.67 -7.61
CA MET A 270 12.26 6.88 -7.45
C MET A 270 11.45 7.10 -6.16
N SER A 271 11.75 8.13 -5.37
CA SER A 271 10.91 8.51 -4.22
C SER A 271 9.44 8.73 -4.62
N CYS A 272 9.21 9.37 -5.77
CA CYS A 272 7.87 9.61 -6.30
C CYS A 272 7.11 8.33 -6.69
N VAL A 273 7.82 7.26 -7.08
CA VAL A 273 7.23 5.94 -7.36
C VAL A 273 6.79 5.29 -6.05
N GLY A 274 7.68 5.25 -5.04
CA GLY A 274 7.35 4.72 -3.72
C GLY A 274 6.22 5.47 -3.00
N ALA A 275 6.06 6.77 -3.28
CA ALA A 275 4.98 7.59 -2.72
C ALA A 275 3.66 7.51 -3.50
N CYS A 276 3.58 6.83 -4.65
CA CYS A 276 2.38 6.81 -5.50
C CYS A 276 1.46 5.61 -5.16
N PRO A 277 0.35 5.81 -4.41
CA PRO A 277 -0.49 4.69 -3.96
C PRO A 277 -1.35 4.10 -5.08
N VAL A 278 -1.54 4.84 -6.16
CA VAL A 278 -2.41 4.45 -7.29
C VAL A 278 -1.60 3.91 -8.47
N SER A 279 -0.28 3.71 -8.31
CA SER A 279 0.61 3.26 -9.37
C SER A 279 0.46 4.07 -10.66
N ALA A 280 0.31 5.40 -10.51
CA ALA A 280 0.35 6.32 -11.63
C ALA A 280 1.78 6.62 -12.06
N LEU A 281 2.74 6.60 -11.13
CA LEU A 281 4.18 6.66 -11.38
C LEU A 281 4.78 5.28 -11.12
N MET A 282 5.62 4.81 -12.03
CA MET A 282 6.24 3.49 -11.98
C MET A 282 7.70 3.60 -12.42
N ASP A 283 8.54 2.70 -11.91
CA ASP A 283 9.89 2.50 -12.40
C ASP A 283 9.92 1.50 -13.57
N ALA A 284 11.11 1.15 -14.03
CA ALA A 284 11.32 0.04 -14.93
C ALA A 284 12.46 -0.84 -14.37
N PRO A 285 12.29 -2.18 -14.35
CA PRO A 285 13.27 -3.08 -13.75
C PRO A 285 14.60 -3.12 -14.51
N ASP A 286 14.54 -2.94 -15.83
CA ASP A 286 15.71 -3.16 -16.70
C ASP A 286 16.58 -1.90 -16.89
N HIS A 287 16.00 -0.72 -16.70
CA HIS A 287 16.65 0.56 -16.99
C HIS A 287 16.08 1.67 -16.12
N PRO A 288 16.88 2.66 -15.66
CA PRO A 288 16.35 3.78 -14.91
C PRO A 288 15.42 4.62 -15.78
N ARG A 289 14.12 4.39 -15.63
CA ARG A 289 13.06 5.10 -16.32
C ARG A 289 11.94 5.41 -15.35
N LEU A 290 11.52 6.66 -15.31
CA LEU A 290 10.31 7.07 -14.63
C LEU A 290 9.16 7.07 -15.64
N LYS A 291 8.19 6.18 -15.44
CA LYS A 291 7.00 6.06 -16.27
C LYS A 291 5.78 6.68 -15.58
N PHE A 292 4.83 7.12 -16.38
CA PHE A 292 3.57 7.70 -15.92
C PHE A 292 2.37 7.21 -16.73
N VAL A 293 1.29 6.83 -16.04
CA VAL A 293 -0.03 6.51 -16.61
C VAL A 293 -1.06 7.47 -16.04
N GLU A 294 -1.59 8.35 -16.91
CA GLU A 294 -2.47 9.46 -16.50
C GLU A 294 -3.80 8.98 -15.93
N ARG A 295 -4.34 7.89 -16.48
CA ARG A 295 -5.58 7.24 -16.03
C ARG A 295 -5.61 6.96 -14.53
N ASN A 296 -4.48 6.53 -13.99
CA ASN A 296 -4.36 6.15 -12.58
C ASN A 296 -4.19 7.38 -11.67
N CYS A 297 -3.76 8.52 -12.21
CA CYS A 297 -3.44 9.69 -11.41
C CYS A 297 -4.69 10.29 -10.75
N VAL A 298 -4.59 10.55 -9.45
CA VAL A 298 -5.64 11.16 -8.63
C VAL A 298 -5.29 12.57 -8.12
N GLN A 299 -4.20 13.15 -8.65
CA GLN A 299 -3.74 14.51 -8.34
C GLN A 299 -3.57 14.79 -6.83
N CYS A 300 -3.12 13.79 -6.06
CA CYS A 300 -3.00 13.88 -4.59
C CYS A 300 -1.77 14.64 -4.08
N GLY A 301 -0.83 15.04 -4.94
CA GLY A 301 0.34 15.81 -4.54
C GLY A 301 1.46 15.04 -3.84
N LEU A 302 1.26 13.79 -3.39
CA LEU A 302 2.30 13.01 -2.70
C LEU A 302 3.63 12.97 -3.46
N CYS A 303 3.58 12.73 -4.78
CA CYS A 303 4.77 12.70 -5.64
C CYS A 303 5.53 14.04 -5.69
N VAL A 304 4.82 15.16 -5.62
CA VAL A 304 5.43 16.51 -5.59
C VAL A 304 6.08 16.74 -4.23
N HIS A 305 5.37 16.46 -3.14
CA HIS A 305 5.87 16.69 -1.78
C HIS A 305 7.04 15.79 -1.38
N THR A 306 7.11 14.56 -1.92
CA THR A 306 8.24 13.65 -1.62
C THR A 306 9.47 13.91 -2.49
N CYS A 307 9.36 14.74 -3.53
CA CYS A 307 10.46 14.95 -4.47
C CYS A 307 11.57 15.79 -3.82
N PRO A 308 12.77 15.25 -3.59
CA PRO A 308 13.83 16.00 -2.90
C PRO A 308 14.44 17.13 -3.73
N GLU A 309 14.18 17.16 -5.05
CA GLU A 309 14.76 18.12 -5.99
C GLU A 309 13.68 19.06 -6.60
N ASP A 310 12.46 19.04 -6.07
CA ASP A 310 11.32 19.86 -6.55
C ASP A 310 11.10 19.77 -8.08
N ALA A 311 11.23 18.57 -8.63
CA ALA A 311 11.22 18.33 -10.09
C ALA A 311 9.82 18.09 -10.66
N LEU A 312 8.77 17.97 -9.83
CA LEU A 312 7.42 17.56 -10.26
C LEU A 312 6.40 18.68 -10.05
N LYS A 313 5.46 18.83 -10.98
CA LYS A 313 4.29 19.73 -10.86
C LYS A 313 3.01 19.05 -11.35
N LEU A 314 1.89 19.33 -10.70
CA LEU A 314 0.58 18.84 -11.09
C LEU A 314 -0.09 19.78 -12.11
N GLU A 315 -0.79 19.22 -13.09
CA GLU A 315 -1.69 19.94 -13.98
C GLU A 315 -3.05 19.21 -14.03
N PRO A 316 -4.08 19.74 -13.36
CA PRO A 316 -5.42 19.17 -13.40
C PRO A 316 -6.04 19.32 -14.79
N ARG A 317 -6.42 18.20 -15.39
CA ARG A 317 -7.06 18.11 -16.71
C ARG A 317 -7.73 16.75 -16.89
N LEU A 318 -8.69 16.65 -17.79
CA LEU A 318 -9.27 15.40 -18.25
C LEU A 318 -8.77 15.10 -19.67
N LEU A 319 -7.85 14.15 -19.81
CA LEU A 319 -7.40 13.64 -21.11
C LEU A 319 -8.36 12.55 -21.60
N LEU A 320 -8.91 12.74 -22.79
CA LEU A 320 -10.01 11.93 -23.35
C LEU A 320 -9.57 11.06 -24.54
N THR A 321 -8.29 11.09 -24.88
CA THR A 321 -7.69 10.24 -25.91
C THR A 321 -7.19 8.93 -25.31
N ASP A 322 -6.93 7.93 -26.14
CA ASP A 322 -6.35 6.65 -25.70
C ASP A 322 -4.99 6.79 -25.00
N GLU A 323 -4.32 7.94 -25.17
CA GLU A 323 -3.07 8.25 -24.47
C GLU A 323 -3.20 8.23 -22.95
N VAL A 324 -4.40 8.46 -22.40
CA VAL A 324 -4.64 8.43 -20.95
C VAL A 324 -4.29 7.07 -20.34
N ARG A 325 -4.47 5.99 -21.11
CA ARG A 325 -4.18 4.59 -20.72
C ARG A 325 -2.74 4.17 -21.02
N ARG A 326 -2.00 4.95 -21.81
CA ARG A 326 -0.65 4.58 -22.25
C ARG A 326 0.39 4.95 -21.19
N GLU A 327 1.34 4.05 -21.01
CA GLU A 327 2.58 4.37 -20.29
C GLU A 327 3.38 5.40 -21.08
N ARG A 328 3.78 6.49 -20.42
CA ARG A 328 4.68 7.50 -20.98
C ARG A 328 5.94 7.58 -20.15
N VAL A 329 7.10 7.61 -20.81
CA VAL A 329 8.39 7.82 -20.13
C VAL A 329 8.55 9.31 -19.86
N LEU A 330 8.54 9.70 -18.58
CA LEU A 330 8.77 11.08 -18.15
C LEU A 330 10.26 11.44 -18.19
N ASN A 331 11.12 10.52 -17.77
CA ASN A 331 12.57 10.68 -17.83
C ASN A 331 13.28 9.32 -17.83
N GLU A 332 14.48 9.31 -18.37
CA GLU A 332 15.36 8.15 -18.41
C GLU A 332 16.81 8.60 -18.30
N ALA A 333 17.65 7.77 -17.70
CA ALA A 333 19.08 8.02 -17.59
C ALA A 333 19.86 6.72 -17.69
N GLU A 334 21.11 6.84 -18.13
CA GLU A 334 22.05 5.74 -18.14
C GLU A 334 22.23 5.15 -16.73
N PRO A 335 22.14 3.80 -16.59
CA PRO A 335 22.42 3.14 -15.35
C PRO A 335 23.88 3.38 -14.95
N PHE A 336 24.08 3.73 -13.69
CA PHE A 336 25.39 3.67 -13.06
C PHE A 336 25.61 2.23 -12.59
N HIS A 337 26.70 1.64 -13.06
CA HIS A 337 27.09 0.28 -12.72
C HIS A 337 28.07 0.32 -11.55
N CYS A 338 27.86 -0.56 -10.58
CA CYS A 338 28.74 -0.72 -9.44
C CYS A 338 30.18 -0.90 -9.93
N ILE A 339 31.11 -0.06 -9.45
CA ILE A 339 32.52 -0.10 -9.87
C ILE A 339 33.23 -1.41 -9.47
N ARG A 340 32.59 -2.24 -8.62
CA ARG A 340 33.10 -3.53 -8.15
C ARG A 340 32.52 -4.72 -8.91
N CYS A 341 31.19 -4.88 -8.94
CA CYS A 341 30.54 -6.06 -9.51
C CYS A 341 29.88 -5.80 -10.87
N GLY A 342 29.86 -4.55 -11.34
CA GLY A 342 29.22 -4.18 -12.61
C GLY A 342 27.69 -4.20 -12.59
N LYS A 343 27.03 -4.50 -11.46
CA LYS A 343 25.55 -4.49 -11.35
C LYS A 343 25.01 -3.04 -11.44
N PRO A 344 23.95 -2.76 -12.23
CA PRO A 344 23.29 -1.45 -12.20
C PRO A 344 22.60 -1.26 -10.85
N PHE A 345 22.80 -0.11 -10.19
CA PHE A 345 22.20 0.14 -8.86
C PHE A 345 21.71 1.57 -8.62
N GLY A 346 21.97 2.47 -9.56
CA GLY A 346 21.56 3.86 -9.48
C GLY A 346 21.61 4.51 -10.85
N THR A 347 21.24 5.78 -10.93
CA THR A 347 21.43 6.57 -12.16
C THR A 347 22.75 7.30 -12.09
N ARG A 348 23.37 7.55 -13.26
CA ARG A 348 24.59 8.35 -13.32
C ARG A 348 24.40 9.73 -12.65
N GLN A 349 23.29 10.39 -12.92
CA GLN A 349 22.94 11.69 -12.30
C GLN A 349 22.82 11.63 -10.78
N MET A 350 22.21 10.58 -10.21
CA MET A 350 22.10 10.42 -8.76
C MET A 350 23.48 10.26 -8.11
N ILE A 351 24.34 9.42 -8.71
CA ILE A 351 25.70 9.18 -8.20
C ILE A 351 26.55 10.43 -8.33
N ASP A 352 26.52 11.13 -9.46
CA ASP A 352 27.25 12.37 -9.68
C ASP A 352 26.81 13.47 -8.68
N SER A 353 25.49 13.60 -8.44
CA SER A 353 24.93 14.55 -7.46
C SER A 353 25.37 14.22 -6.03
N MET A 354 25.30 12.94 -5.62
CA MET A 354 25.78 12.50 -4.31
C MET A 354 27.28 12.74 -4.14
N LEU A 355 28.10 12.39 -5.13
CA LEU A 355 29.55 12.62 -5.10
C LEU A 355 29.86 14.12 -4.96
N GLY A 356 29.19 14.98 -5.74
CA GLY A 356 29.35 16.43 -5.65
C GLY A 356 28.96 17.03 -4.29
N LYS A 357 27.87 16.52 -3.68
CA LYS A 357 27.41 16.98 -2.36
C LYS A 357 28.29 16.45 -1.21
N LEU A 358 28.79 15.22 -1.29
CA LEU A 358 29.47 14.52 -0.19
C LEU A 358 31.00 14.59 -0.23
N SER A 359 31.63 14.86 -1.37
CA SER A 359 33.10 14.85 -1.50
C SER A 359 33.82 15.86 -0.61
N GLY A 360 33.13 16.92 -0.17
CA GLY A 360 33.66 17.93 0.74
C GLY A 360 33.55 17.60 2.22
N HIS A 361 32.85 16.52 2.61
CA HIS A 361 32.59 16.18 4.00
C HIS A 361 33.69 15.29 4.58
N SER A 362 34.14 15.57 5.82
CA SER A 362 35.28 14.89 6.46
C SER A 362 35.14 13.36 6.55
N MET A 363 33.92 12.86 6.74
CA MET A 363 33.62 11.41 6.73
C MET A 363 33.82 10.71 5.38
N PHE A 364 33.83 11.46 4.27
CA PHE A 364 34.03 10.95 2.91
C PHE A 364 35.37 11.42 2.31
N ALA A 365 36.27 11.95 3.13
CA ALA A 365 37.59 12.39 2.72
C ALA A 365 38.48 11.17 2.40
N GLY A 366 38.59 10.83 1.11
CA GLY A 366 39.50 9.79 0.63
C GLY A 366 38.90 8.93 -0.48
N ARG A 367 39.77 8.41 -1.37
CA ARG A 367 39.36 7.65 -2.56
C ARG A 367 38.50 6.42 -2.22
N ALA A 368 38.89 5.67 -1.20
CA ALA A 368 38.13 4.49 -0.74
C ALA A 368 36.71 4.83 -0.24
N ALA A 369 36.49 6.03 0.33
CA ALA A 369 35.17 6.43 0.79
C ALA A 369 34.24 6.84 -0.36
N LEU A 370 34.78 7.51 -1.38
CA LEU A 370 34.08 7.86 -2.61
C LEU A 370 33.76 6.63 -3.47
N ASP A 371 34.66 5.65 -3.47
CA ASP A 371 34.44 4.37 -4.16
C ASP A 371 33.25 3.61 -3.53
N ARG A 372 33.08 3.66 -2.20
CA ARG A 372 31.92 3.04 -1.51
C ARG A 372 30.58 3.64 -1.93
N LEU A 373 30.50 4.94 -2.23
CA LEU A 373 29.28 5.58 -2.74
C LEU A 373 28.92 5.11 -4.16
N GLN A 374 29.88 4.52 -4.87
CA GLN A 374 29.74 3.98 -6.23
C GLN A 374 29.59 2.45 -6.25
N MET A 375 29.43 1.81 -5.08
CA MET A 375 29.22 0.37 -4.94
C MET A 375 27.78 0.06 -4.50
N CYS A 376 27.19 -1.00 -5.06
CA CYS A 376 25.87 -1.47 -4.65
C CYS A 376 25.91 -2.21 -3.31
N ALA A 377 24.78 -2.29 -2.60
CA ALA A 377 24.63 -3.04 -1.36
C ALA A 377 24.87 -4.57 -1.49
N HIS A 378 24.83 -5.12 -2.71
CA HIS A 378 25.00 -6.56 -2.99
C HIS A 378 26.39 -6.89 -3.53
N GLY A 379 27.40 -6.76 -2.68
CA GLY A 379 28.77 -7.17 -2.98
C GLY A 379 29.08 -8.65 -2.65
N ILE A 380 28.06 -9.49 -2.50
CA ILE A 380 28.16 -10.85 -1.96
C ILE A 380 27.64 -11.84 -3.01
N ALA A 381 28.33 -12.96 -3.21
CA ALA A 381 27.90 -14.01 -4.14
C ALA A 381 26.55 -14.60 -3.70
N PRO A 382 25.67 -15.06 -4.63
CA PRO A 382 24.37 -15.64 -4.26
C PRO A 382 24.46 -16.74 -3.20
N GLU A 383 25.52 -17.55 -3.25
CA GLU A 383 25.80 -18.63 -2.31
C GLU A 383 26.11 -18.07 -0.91
N ASP A 384 26.95 -17.04 -0.83
CA ASP A 384 27.26 -16.36 0.44
C ASP A 384 26.05 -15.60 0.99
N ALA A 385 25.18 -15.06 0.13
CA ALA A 385 23.93 -14.43 0.56
C ALA A 385 22.98 -15.46 1.20
N ALA A 386 22.81 -16.62 0.55
CA ALA A 386 22.00 -17.71 1.11
C ALA A 386 22.55 -18.23 2.45
N ARG A 387 23.88 -18.36 2.57
CA ARG A 387 24.56 -18.72 3.83
C ARG A 387 24.29 -17.68 4.92
N ALA A 388 24.43 -16.39 4.60
CA ALA A 388 24.16 -15.30 5.53
C ALA A 388 22.70 -15.28 6.00
N ASP A 389 21.74 -15.57 5.11
CA ASP A 389 20.32 -15.63 5.46
C ASP A 389 20.00 -16.80 6.41
N CYS A 390 20.64 -17.97 6.22
CA CYS A 390 20.53 -19.09 7.16
C CYS A 390 21.05 -18.73 8.55
N TYR A 391 22.21 -18.06 8.64
CA TYR A 391 22.72 -17.55 9.92
C TYR A 391 21.81 -16.48 10.53
N ALA A 392 21.23 -15.58 9.72
CA ALA A 392 20.28 -14.57 10.17
C ALA A 392 19.02 -15.22 10.80
N LEU A 393 18.50 -16.25 10.14
CA LEU A 393 17.34 -16.99 10.62
C LEU A 393 17.63 -17.68 11.95
N LEU A 394 18.78 -18.37 12.07
CA LEU A 394 19.20 -18.99 13.33
C LEU A 394 19.37 -17.92 14.43
N ALA A 395 20.03 -16.80 14.14
CA ALA A 395 20.16 -15.70 15.10
C ALA A 395 18.80 -15.21 15.59
N ARG A 396 17.84 -15.01 14.68
CA ARG A 396 16.48 -14.57 15.02
C ARG A 396 15.76 -15.61 15.89
N LEU A 397 15.75 -16.87 15.49
CA LEU A 397 15.04 -17.96 16.19
C LEU A 397 15.61 -18.26 17.58
N PHE A 398 16.92 -18.11 17.80
CA PHE A 398 17.49 -18.29 19.14
C PHE A 398 17.45 -17.02 20.00
N SER A 399 17.26 -15.84 19.41
CA SER A 399 17.18 -14.57 20.17
C SER A 399 15.83 -14.34 20.85
N ALA A 400 14.74 -14.80 20.23
CA ALA A 400 13.38 -14.61 20.72
C ALA A 400 12.42 -15.60 20.02
N ALA A 401 11.29 -15.86 20.66
CA ALA A 401 10.20 -16.61 20.05
C ALA A 401 9.76 -16.00 18.70
N PRO A 402 9.47 -16.83 17.68
CA PRO A 402 9.05 -16.35 16.36
C PRO A 402 7.69 -15.65 16.44
N ASP A 403 7.66 -14.40 15.95
CA ASP A 403 6.42 -13.65 15.81
C ASP A 403 5.64 -14.08 14.55
N ARG A 404 4.39 -13.63 14.45
CA ARG A 404 3.50 -13.94 13.32
C ARG A 404 4.12 -13.58 11.96
N ALA A 405 4.84 -12.47 11.86
CA ALA A 405 5.43 -12.03 10.60
C ALA A 405 6.54 -13.00 10.16
N LEU A 406 7.39 -13.46 11.08
CA LEU A 406 8.42 -14.45 10.80
C LEU A 406 7.82 -15.81 10.39
N LEU A 407 6.75 -16.26 11.05
CA LEU A 407 6.07 -17.51 10.69
C LEU A 407 5.44 -17.45 9.30
N GLU A 408 4.77 -16.35 8.96
CA GLU A 408 4.19 -16.12 7.63
C GLU A 408 5.29 -16.08 6.55
N ALA A 409 6.42 -15.41 6.83
CA ALA A 409 7.56 -15.37 5.92
C ALA A 409 8.18 -16.76 5.70
N LEU A 410 8.36 -17.55 6.76
CA LEU A 410 8.89 -18.92 6.65
C LEU A 410 7.96 -19.85 5.86
N ALA A 411 6.65 -19.77 6.09
CA ALA A 411 5.69 -20.58 5.35
C ALA A 411 5.74 -20.30 3.83
N GLN A 412 5.94 -19.04 3.46
CA GLN A 412 5.95 -18.57 2.07
C GLN A 412 7.33 -18.58 1.39
N ALA A 413 8.41 -18.85 2.13
CA ALA A 413 9.76 -18.85 1.58
C ALA A 413 9.93 -19.88 0.44
N ASP A 414 10.89 -19.69 -0.45
CA ASP A 414 11.13 -20.63 -1.55
C ASP A 414 11.64 -22.00 -1.05
N GLU A 415 11.51 -23.05 -1.87
CA GLU A 415 12.17 -24.34 -1.58
C GLU A 415 13.68 -24.24 -1.83
N ILE A 416 14.45 -25.06 -1.10
CA ILE A 416 15.87 -25.29 -1.41
C ILE A 416 15.91 -26.49 -2.34
N ASP A 417 16.48 -26.31 -3.53
CA ASP A 417 16.63 -27.37 -4.52
C ASP A 417 17.46 -28.52 -3.94
N ALA A 418 16.94 -29.74 -4.06
CA ALA A 418 17.62 -30.96 -3.61
C ALA A 418 18.60 -31.44 -4.71
N ASP A 419 19.73 -30.76 -4.81
CA ASP A 419 20.87 -31.18 -5.63
C ASP A 419 21.88 -31.99 -4.80
N ALA A 420 22.80 -32.69 -5.48
CA ALA A 420 23.82 -33.53 -4.86
C ALA A 420 24.65 -32.77 -3.81
N GLY A 421 24.39 -33.05 -2.53
CA GLY A 421 25.06 -32.42 -1.39
C GLY A 421 24.13 -31.63 -0.45
N PHE A 422 22.90 -31.30 -0.85
CA PHE A 422 21.97 -30.47 -0.06
C PHE A 422 20.73 -31.23 0.47
N ASP A 423 20.60 -32.53 0.21
CA ASP A 423 19.39 -33.33 0.50
C ASP A 423 18.92 -33.23 1.96
N ALA A 424 19.85 -33.26 2.91
CA ALA A 424 19.55 -33.16 4.34
C ALA A 424 19.02 -31.76 4.71
N LEU A 425 19.65 -30.71 4.17
CA LEU A 425 19.25 -29.32 4.39
C LEU A 425 17.90 -29.01 3.75
N ALA A 426 17.69 -29.42 2.49
CA ALA A 426 16.42 -29.25 1.78
C ALA A 426 15.27 -29.98 2.49
N THR A 427 15.53 -31.15 3.09
CA THR A 427 14.55 -31.90 3.87
C THR A 427 14.23 -31.19 5.20
N ALA A 428 15.24 -30.74 5.93
CA ALA A 428 15.03 -30.01 7.18
C ALA A 428 14.30 -28.68 6.95
N TRP A 429 14.64 -27.97 5.87
CA TRP A 429 13.98 -26.72 5.46
C TRP A 429 12.49 -26.91 5.19
N ARG A 430 12.12 -27.88 4.35
CA ARG A 430 10.70 -28.19 4.07
C ARG A 430 9.90 -28.51 5.33
N ARG A 431 10.49 -29.26 6.26
CA ARG A 431 9.85 -29.57 7.55
C ARG A 431 9.66 -28.35 8.43
N LEU A 432 10.65 -27.44 8.48
CA LEU A 432 10.54 -26.19 9.22
C LEU A 432 9.46 -25.28 8.63
N ARG A 433 9.42 -25.12 7.30
CA ARG A 433 8.38 -24.36 6.60
C ARG A 433 6.98 -24.92 6.86
N GLN A 434 6.83 -26.25 6.80
CA GLN A 434 5.57 -26.92 7.11
C GLN A 434 5.12 -26.68 8.55
N ALA A 435 6.05 -26.73 9.51
CA ALA A 435 5.76 -26.43 10.91
C ALA A 435 5.34 -24.96 11.11
N ALA A 436 5.93 -24.02 10.36
CA ALA A 436 5.57 -22.60 10.41
C ALA A 436 4.16 -22.33 9.86
N SER A 437 3.73 -23.03 8.81
CA SER A 437 2.43 -22.81 8.15
C SER A 437 1.20 -23.07 9.04
N GLY A 438 1.36 -23.78 10.16
CA GLY A 438 0.28 -24.12 11.09
C GLY A 438 0.52 -23.72 12.54
N ALA A 439 1.55 -22.91 12.81
CA ALA A 439 1.94 -22.55 14.16
C ALA A 439 1.19 -21.32 14.70
N ASP A 440 0.87 -21.35 15.99
CA ASP A 440 0.37 -20.21 16.74
C ASP A 440 1.51 -19.52 17.49
N SER A 441 1.69 -18.21 17.27
CA SER A 441 2.81 -17.45 17.82
C SER A 441 2.80 -17.37 19.35
N GLU A 442 1.63 -17.42 19.98
CA GLU A 442 1.54 -17.40 21.46
C GLU A 442 1.96 -18.74 22.05
N ALA A 443 1.49 -19.86 21.47
CA ALA A 443 1.96 -21.20 21.85
C ALA A 443 3.48 -21.36 21.65
N LEU A 444 4.04 -20.79 20.58
CA LEU A 444 5.49 -20.82 20.35
C LEU A 444 6.29 -19.93 21.31
N ARG A 445 5.70 -18.85 21.81
CA ARG A 445 6.31 -18.07 22.88
C ARG A 445 6.40 -18.88 24.16
N GLN A 446 5.34 -19.62 24.51
CA GLN A 446 5.37 -20.51 25.65
C GLN A 446 6.42 -21.62 25.48
N GLU A 447 6.46 -22.30 24.32
CA GLU A 447 7.50 -23.29 24.01
C GLU A 447 8.91 -22.71 24.13
N PHE A 448 9.14 -21.51 23.60
CA PHE A 448 10.44 -20.84 23.68
C PHE A 448 10.84 -20.56 25.13
N ASP A 449 9.91 -20.04 25.92
CA ASP A 449 10.16 -19.76 27.33
C ASP A 449 10.48 -21.06 28.07
N ASP A 450 9.67 -22.11 27.90
CA ASP A 450 9.88 -23.41 28.57
C ASP A 450 11.23 -24.06 28.22
N LEU A 451 11.69 -23.89 26.97
CA LEU A 451 12.96 -24.45 26.50
C LEU A 451 14.17 -23.63 26.96
N PHE A 452 14.13 -22.31 26.81
CA PHE A 452 15.32 -21.46 26.89
C PHE A 452 15.30 -20.44 28.04
N VAL A 453 14.14 -20.11 28.59
CA VAL A 453 13.96 -19.05 29.59
C VAL A 453 13.44 -19.62 30.91
N GLY A 454 14.22 -19.52 31.99
CA GLY A 454 13.77 -20.00 33.29
C GLY A 454 14.46 -19.34 34.48
N VAL A 455 13.80 -19.38 35.64
CA VAL A 455 14.37 -18.92 36.94
C VAL A 455 15.24 -20.03 37.58
N GLY A 456 15.68 -21.01 36.77
CA GLY A 456 16.46 -22.20 37.14
C GLY A 456 17.20 -22.78 35.91
N PRO A 457 17.77 -24.00 35.95
CA PRO A 457 18.41 -24.58 34.78
C PRO A 457 17.39 -24.75 33.65
N SER A 458 17.59 -24.04 32.54
CA SER A 458 16.76 -24.19 31.34
C SER A 458 16.84 -25.62 30.81
N LEU A 459 15.77 -26.10 30.17
CA LEU A 459 15.74 -27.44 29.57
C LEU A 459 16.81 -27.57 28.48
N VAL A 460 17.03 -26.48 27.74
CA VAL A 460 18.09 -26.34 26.75
C VAL A 460 18.84 -25.05 27.03
N SER A 461 20.16 -25.10 27.05
CA SER A 461 20.98 -23.90 27.23
C SER A 461 21.35 -23.32 25.88
N PRO A 462 21.04 -22.05 25.56
CA PRO A 462 21.45 -21.46 24.28
C PRO A 462 22.93 -21.02 24.26
N TYR A 463 23.72 -21.36 25.28
CA TYR A 463 25.11 -20.92 25.43
C TYR A 463 26.10 -22.00 24.96
N ALA A 464 26.96 -21.64 24.01
CA ALA A 464 27.91 -22.58 23.40
C ALA A 464 28.83 -23.25 24.43
N THR A 465 29.25 -22.51 25.47
CA THR A 465 30.14 -23.02 26.54
C THR A 465 29.57 -24.21 27.30
N ARG A 466 28.23 -24.37 27.34
CA ARG A 466 27.56 -25.50 27.99
C ARG A 466 27.88 -26.84 27.33
N TYR A 467 28.20 -26.83 26.05
CA TYR A 467 28.41 -28.02 25.23
C TYR A 467 29.88 -28.34 24.99
N LEU A 468 30.80 -27.56 25.57
CA LEU A 468 32.24 -27.79 25.45
C LEU A 468 32.76 -28.75 26.53
N GLU A 469 33.71 -29.61 26.17
CA GLU A 469 34.40 -30.48 27.12
C GLU A 469 35.12 -29.64 28.21
N GLY A 470 34.78 -29.87 29.48
CA GLY A 470 35.43 -29.23 30.63
C GLY A 470 34.78 -27.94 31.15
N GLY A 471 33.75 -27.39 30.50
CA GLY A 471 32.87 -26.34 31.07
C GLY A 471 33.56 -25.06 31.58
N ALA A 472 34.79 -24.76 31.15
CA ALA A 472 35.56 -23.61 31.62
C ALA A 472 35.05 -22.29 31.02
N LEU A 473 35.17 -21.18 31.76
CA LEU A 473 34.82 -19.81 31.30
C LEU A 473 35.89 -19.19 30.37
N THR A 474 37.06 -19.83 30.25
CA THR A 474 38.20 -19.40 29.41
C THR A 474 37.83 -19.13 27.94
N PRO A 475 36.92 -19.88 27.28
CA PRO A 475 36.48 -19.62 25.91
C PRO A 475 35.76 -18.28 25.73
N LEU A 476 34.99 -17.80 26.72
CA LEU A 476 34.25 -16.53 26.62
C LEU A 476 35.19 -15.31 26.66
N ALA A 477 36.22 -15.36 27.50
CA ALA A 477 37.24 -14.30 27.54
C ALA A 477 38.01 -14.21 26.20
N ARG A 478 38.32 -15.37 25.60
CA ARG A 478 38.94 -15.44 24.27
C ARG A 478 38.00 -14.91 23.18
N LEU A 479 36.73 -15.31 23.20
CA LEU A 479 35.71 -14.82 22.24
C LEU A 479 35.65 -13.29 22.25
N ARG A 480 35.67 -12.64 23.42
CA ARG A 480 35.67 -11.17 23.50
C ARG A 480 36.91 -10.53 22.87
N ALA A 481 38.08 -11.15 23.04
CA ALA A 481 39.31 -10.68 22.44
C ALA A 481 39.24 -10.80 20.89
N ASP A 482 38.87 -11.98 20.38
CA ASP A 482 38.74 -12.23 18.94
C ASP A 482 37.66 -11.32 18.31
N LEU A 483 36.53 -11.07 18.97
CA LEU A 483 35.51 -10.12 18.50
C LEU A 483 36.03 -8.68 18.42
N THR A 484 36.85 -8.27 19.41
CA THR A 484 37.46 -6.93 19.40
C THR A 484 38.44 -6.79 18.24
N GLU A 485 39.23 -7.82 17.95
CA GLU A 485 40.15 -7.86 16.82
C GLU A 485 39.42 -7.82 15.46
N LEU A 486 38.28 -8.51 15.36
CA LEU A 486 37.39 -8.46 14.21
C LEU A 486 36.62 -7.13 14.08
N GLY A 487 36.72 -6.24 15.07
CA GLY A 487 36.05 -4.93 15.07
C GLY A 487 34.59 -4.97 15.48
N PHE A 488 34.12 -6.06 16.10
CA PHE A 488 32.76 -6.18 16.62
C PHE A 488 32.67 -5.71 18.06
N ALA A 489 31.60 -4.98 18.36
CA ALA A 489 31.28 -4.52 19.71
C ALA A 489 29.85 -4.96 20.07
N ARG A 490 29.62 -5.23 21.35
CA ARG A 490 28.29 -5.57 21.87
C ARG A 490 27.37 -4.34 21.78
N ARG A 491 26.11 -4.58 21.41
CA ARG A 491 25.06 -3.55 21.39
C ARG A 491 24.69 -3.10 22.81
N ASP A 492 24.40 -1.81 22.96
CA ASP A 492 23.92 -1.26 24.23
C ASP A 492 22.59 -1.90 24.68
N GLY A 493 22.51 -2.27 25.96
CA GLY A 493 21.30 -2.81 26.58
C GLY A 493 21.15 -4.34 26.55
N VAL A 494 22.00 -5.06 25.83
CA VAL A 494 22.02 -6.55 25.80
C VAL A 494 22.78 -7.08 27.02
N LYS A 495 22.16 -8.00 27.77
CA LYS A 495 22.71 -8.53 29.04
C LYS A 495 23.29 -9.94 28.89
N GLU A 496 22.90 -10.62 27.83
CA GLU A 496 23.32 -11.95 27.45
C GLU A 496 24.82 -11.95 27.08
N PRO A 497 25.60 -12.95 27.53
CA PRO A 497 27.00 -13.07 27.14
C PRO A 497 27.14 -13.44 25.65
N GLU A 498 28.32 -13.13 25.11
CA GLU A 498 28.63 -13.21 23.68
C GLU A 498 28.68 -14.66 23.13
N ASP A 499 28.76 -15.66 23.99
CA ASP A 499 28.69 -17.08 23.63
C ASP A 499 27.26 -17.62 23.47
N HIS A 500 26.25 -16.75 23.61
CA HIS A 500 24.88 -17.06 23.22
C HIS A 500 24.84 -17.40 21.73
N PHE A 501 24.22 -18.53 21.36
CA PHE A 501 24.26 -19.04 19.99
C PHE A 501 23.72 -18.04 18.96
N ALA A 502 22.68 -17.27 19.32
CA ALA A 502 22.18 -16.18 18.48
C ALA A 502 23.26 -15.13 18.15
N ALA A 503 24.12 -14.77 19.12
CA ALA A 503 25.20 -13.81 18.91
C ALA A 503 26.29 -14.40 18.00
N LEU A 504 26.65 -15.68 18.19
CA LEU A 504 27.61 -16.37 17.34
C LEU A 504 27.13 -16.47 15.89
N ALA A 505 25.86 -16.80 15.67
CA ALA A 505 25.25 -16.83 14.35
C ALA A 505 25.24 -15.44 13.69
N ASP A 506 24.93 -14.38 14.44
CA ASP A 506 24.92 -13.02 13.91
C ASP A 506 26.33 -12.53 13.55
N VAL A 507 27.35 -12.91 14.32
CA VAL A 507 28.76 -12.66 13.97
C VAL A 507 29.16 -13.38 12.69
N MET A 508 28.79 -14.65 12.52
CA MET A 508 29.03 -15.36 11.26
C MET A 508 28.34 -14.71 10.07
N ARG A 509 27.07 -14.27 10.22
CA ARG A 509 26.36 -13.51 9.19
C ARG A 509 27.15 -12.25 8.80
N LEU A 510 27.68 -11.51 9.77
CA LEU A 510 28.49 -10.32 9.51
C LEU A 510 29.82 -10.66 8.80
N LEU A 511 30.48 -11.76 9.17
CA LEU A 511 31.70 -12.22 8.51
C LEU A 511 31.47 -12.72 7.07
N VAL A 512 30.32 -13.34 6.81
CA VAL A 512 29.92 -13.78 5.46
C VAL A 512 29.57 -12.58 4.58
N THR A 513 28.93 -11.57 5.16
CA THR A 513 28.53 -10.35 4.43
C THR A 513 29.60 -9.25 4.38
N ASP A 514 30.73 -9.42 5.08
CA ASP A 514 31.83 -8.46 5.05
C ASP A 514 32.44 -8.36 3.65
N GLY A 515 32.34 -7.20 3.04
CA GLY A 515 32.89 -6.94 1.71
C GLY A 515 34.30 -6.34 1.72
N GLY A 516 34.90 -6.09 2.88
CA GLY A 516 36.14 -5.31 3.03
C GLY A 516 37.42 -6.03 2.61
N PRO A 517 37.84 -7.10 3.31
CA PRO A 517 39.09 -7.83 3.04
C PRO A 517 39.06 -8.65 1.73
N PRO A 518 40.22 -9.07 1.18
CA PRO A 518 40.31 -10.04 0.07
C PRO A 518 39.60 -11.37 0.38
N GLN A 519 39.12 -12.07 -0.66
CA GLN A 519 38.28 -13.27 -0.50
C GLN A 519 38.92 -14.37 0.36
N GLU A 520 40.21 -14.62 0.15
CA GLU A 520 40.97 -15.61 0.92
C GLU A 520 41.03 -15.26 2.41
N GLU A 521 41.25 -13.99 2.74
CA GLU A 521 41.27 -13.51 4.12
C GLU A 521 39.88 -13.57 4.77
N ARG A 522 38.82 -13.27 4.01
CA ARG A 522 37.43 -13.41 4.49
C ARG A 522 37.09 -14.85 4.83
N LEU A 523 37.41 -15.78 3.92
CA LEU A 523 37.13 -17.19 4.12
C LEU A 523 37.93 -17.74 5.31
N ALA A 524 39.19 -17.33 5.47
CA ALA A 524 40.01 -17.69 6.62
C ALA A 524 39.41 -17.19 7.95
N ARG A 525 38.91 -15.95 8.00
CA ARG A 525 38.23 -15.40 9.20
C ARG A 525 36.93 -16.14 9.53
N GLN A 526 36.11 -16.44 8.51
CA GLN A 526 34.88 -17.23 8.66
C GLN A 526 35.19 -18.62 9.21
N GLN A 527 36.16 -19.31 8.61
CA GLN A 527 36.60 -20.65 8.99
C GLN A 527 37.14 -20.67 10.43
N ASP A 528 38.05 -19.74 10.76
CA ASP A 528 38.67 -19.66 12.08
C ASP A 528 37.62 -19.40 13.18
N PHE A 529 36.68 -18.47 12.96
CA PHE A 529 35.60 -18.21 13.91
C PHE A 529 34.66 -19.41 14.07
N PHE A 530 34.24 -20.03 12.96
CA PHE A 530 33.34 -21.17 12.96
C PHE A 530 33.92 -22.35 13.74
N LEU A 531 35.16 -22.76 13.44
CA LEU A 531 35.83 -23.89 14.07
C LEU A 531 36.09 -23.67 15.56
N LYS A 532 36.37 -22.43 15.97
CA LYS A 532 36.61 -22.09 17.38
C LYS A 532 35.33 -22.05 18.22
N TYR A 533 34.25 -21.50 17.69
CA TYR A 533 33.12 -21.06 18.54
C TYR A 533 31.78 -21.73 18.22
N ILE A 534 31.58 -22.21 16.99
CA ILE A 534 30.31 -22.83 16.57
C ILE A 534 30.46 -24.34 16.47
N GLU A 535 31.43 -24.82 15.69
CA GLU A 535 31.68 -26.25 15.43
C GLU A 535 31.66 -27.12 16.69
N PRO A 536 32.33 -26.73 17.79
CA PRO A 536 32.45 -27.61 18.96
C PRO A 536 31.15 -27.79 19.74
N SER A 537 30.14 -26.93 19.52
CA SER A 537 28.96 -26.81 20.39
C SER A 537 27.62 -27.08 19.68
N TYR A 538 27.50 -26.78 18.39
CA TYR A 538 26.20 -26.78 17.72
C TYR A 538 25.57 -28.18 17.68
N ARG A 539 26.39 -29.23 17.62
CA ARG A 539 25.93 -30.62 17.65
C ARG A 539 25.24 -30.94 18.98
N GLY A 540 25.86 -30.59 20.09
CA GLY A 540 25.31 -30.77 21.44
C GLY A 540 24.05 -29.92 21.69
N LEU A 541 24.00 -28.70 21.15
CA LEU A 541 22.79 -27.88 21.19
C LEU A 541 21.63 -28.55 20.43
N GLY A 542 21.88 -29.02 19.21
CA GLY A 542 20.89 -29.75 18.43
C GLY A 542 20.39 -31.02 19.13
N ASP A 543 21.29 -31.80 19.74
CA ASP A 543 20.94 -33.02 20.48
C ASP A 543 20.11 -32.71 21.74
N ALA A 544 20.42 -31.61 22.45
CA ALA A 544 19.65 -31.16 23.60
C ALA A 544 18.22 -30.73 23.21
N ILE A 545 18.07 -30.02 22.09
CA ILE A 545 16.75 -29.66 21.55
C ILE A 545 15.97 -30.91 21.14
N ALA A 546 16.63 -31.87 20.49
CA ALA A 546 15.98 -33.11 20.08
C ALA A 546 15.50 -33.95 21.27
N ALA A 547 16.27 -33.96 22.36
CA ALA A 547 15.95 -34.69 23.59
C ALA A 547 14.91 -33.99 24.48
N ALA A 548 14.64 -32.71 24.26
CA ALA A 548 13.67 -31.96 25.05
C ALA A 548 12.22 -32.41 24.73
N PRO A 549 11.43 -32.81 25.74
CA PRO A 549 10.06 -33.29 25.53
C PRO A 549 9.14 -32.17 25.01
N GLU A 550 9.32 -30.95 25.55
CA GLU A 550 8.54 -29.75 25.21
C GLU A 550 8.90 -29.14 23.85
N ALA A 551 9.94 -29.64 23.16
CA ALA A 551 10.32 -29.14 21.84
C ALA A 551 9.38 -29.70 20.76
N HIS A 552 8.48 -28.87 20.24
CA HIS A 552 7.57 -29.21 19.15
C HIS A 552 8.01 -28.54 17.86
N PHE A 553 7.97 -27.20 17.81
CA PHE A 553 8.48 -26.41 16.69
C PHE A 553 10.01 -26.34 16.73
N TYR A 554 10.60 -26.14 17.90
CA TYR A 554 12.05 -26.03 18.04
C TYR A 554 12.78 -27.34 17.71
N ARG A 555 12.11 -28.50 17.77
CA ARG A 555 12.67 -29.75 17.24
C ARG A 555 12.99 -29.64 15.75
N ARG A 556 12.15 -28.95 14.96
CA ARG A 556 12.40 -28.67 13.53
C ARG A 556 13.48 -27.63 13.32
N VAL A 557 13.55 -26.63 14.19
CA VAL A 557 14.66 -25.65 14.22
C VAL A 557 15.99 -26.35 14.50
N GLY A 558 16.03 -27.29 15.44
CA GLY A 558 17.20 -28.12 15.74
C GLY A 558 17.64 -28.99 14.57
N GLU A 559 16.70 -29.62 13.86
CA GLU A 559 16.98 -30.37 12.63
C GLU A 559 17.59 -29.47 11.53
N PHE A 560 17.04 -28.27 11.33
CA PHE A 560 17.56 -27.30 10.37
C PHE A 560 18.96 -26.79 10.76
N LEU A 561 19.15 -26.42 12.03
CA LEU A 561 20.44 -26.02 12.58
C LEU A 561 21.52 -27.08 12.34
N ARG A 562 21.19 -28.35 12.62
CA ARG A 562 22.12 -29.47 12.40
C ARG A 562 22.45 -29.65 10.94
N ALA A 563 21.44 -29.70 10.06
CA ALA A 563 21.67 -29.91 8.64
C ALA A 563 22.49 -28.77 7.98
N PHE A 564 22.24 -27.52 8.35
CA PHE A 564 22.98 -26.38 7.83
C PHE A 564 24.43 -26.33 8.33
N LEU A 565 24.65 -26.53 9.63
CA LEU A 565 26.00 -26.41 10.21
C LEU A 565 26.86 -27.65 9.99
N ASP A 566 26.27 -28.84 9.77
CA ASP A 566 26.98 -30.01 9.28
C ASP A 566 27.55 -29.72 7.88
N LEU A 567 26.75 -29.11 7.00
CA LEU A 567 27.18 -28.69 5.66
C LEU A 567 28.28 -27.60 5.70
N GLU A 568 28.14 -26.59 6.57
CA GLU A 568 29.19 -25.57 6.76
C GLU A 568 30.50 -26.21 7.26
N ALA A 569 30.43 -27.14 8.20
CA ALA A 569 31.61 -27.85 8.71
C ALA A 569 32.32 -28.63 7.60
N ASP A 570 31.56 -29.37 6.77
CA ASP A 570 32.11 -30.11 5.63
C ASP A 570 32.77 -29.18 4.61
N SER A 571 32.11 -28.05 4.28
CA SER A 571 32.64 -27.02 3.38
C SER A 571 33.95 -26.41 3.88
N PHE A 572 34.04 -26.10 5.18
CA PHE A 572 35.27 -25.58 5.79
C PHE A 572 36.38 -26.65 5.92
N GLN A 573 36.05 -27.94 5.95
CA GLN A 573 37.05 -29.02 5.97
C GLN A 573 37.61 -29.36 4.59
N ILE A 574 36.83 -29.21 3.51
CA ILE A 574 37.28 -29.43 2.12
C ILE A 574 38.33 -28.39 1.70
N ASN A 575 38.24 -27.15 2.19
CA ASN A 575 39.19 -26.05 1.91
C ASN A 575 40.51 -26.15 2.71
N ARG A 576 40.89 -27.35 3.19
CA ARG A 576 42.09 -27.61 4.02
C ARG A 576 43.22 -28.29 3.24
N ILE A 577 43.00 -28.60 1.95
CA ILE A 577 43.95 -29.15 0.97
C ILE A 577 44.32 -28.03 0.01
#